data_AF-A0A950WLT1-F1
#
_entry.id   AF-A0A950WLT1-F1
#
_cell.length_a   1.000
_cell.length_b   1.000
_cell.length_c   1.000
_cell.angle_alpha   90.00
_cell.angle_beta   90.00
_cell.angle_gamma   90.00
#
_symmetry.space_group_name_H-M   'P 1'
#
loop_
_entity.id
_entity.type
_entity.pdbx_description
1 polymer ?
#
loop_
_entity_poly.entity_id
_entity_poly.type
_entity_poly.pdbx_seq_one_letter_code
_entity_poly.pdbx_strand_id
1 'polypeptide(L)'
;MTLVSLSSLSARARPPELAVSWRQAEICNWGQFCRDVAAVSRRVAGCQRGVLSCRDSYWFAVGLFALMTAGAVVVLPPNTQPGTLAALAAEGATVVMDEGSGAIQGMAEGGGSWVANLITEQCRLEFLTSGSTGTPKRITRTLTEL
;
A
#
# COMPACT_ATOMS: atom_id res chain seq x y z
N MET A 1 -15.64 -8.72 -17.69
CA MET A 1 -14.95 -8.21 -16.48
C MET A 1 -14.79 -6.72 -16.67
N THR A 2 -15.47 -5.89 -15.89
CA THR A 2 -15.39 -4.43 -16.03
C THR A 2 -14.22 -3.94 -15.19
N LEU A 3 -13.19 -3.40 -15.83
CA LEU A 3 -12.12 -2.70 -15.13
C LEU A 3 -12.66 -1.35 -14.65
N VAL A 4 -12.43 -1.03 -13.39
CA VAL A 4 -12.80 0.25 -12.77
C VAL A 4 -11.50 0.92 -12.37
N SER A 5 -11.36 2.22 -12.66
CA SER A 5 -10.16 2.98 -12.26
C SER A 5 -9.99 2.94 -10.73
N LEU A 6 -8.73 2.89 -10.28
CA LEU A 6 -8.43 2.85 -8.85
C LEU A 6 -8.94 4.12 -8.14
N SER A 7 -8.97 5.25 -8.86
CA SER A 7 -9.49 6.52 -8.35
C SER A 7 -10.99 6.49 -8.05
N SER A 8 -11.74 5.56 -8.65
CA SER A 8 -13.19 5.43 -8.44
C SER A 8 -13.56 4.49 -7.28
N LEU A 9 -12.58 3.93 -6.55
CA LEU A 9 -12.81 3.04 -5.41
C LEU A 9 -13.56 3.72 -4.26
N SER A 10 -13.34 5.02 -4.05
CA SER A 10 -14.01 5.82 -3.00
C SER A 10 -15.43 6.24 -3.37
N ALA A 11 -15.80 6.18 -4.66
CA ALA A 11 -17.07 6.70 -5.14
C ALA A 11 -18.26 5.76 -4.90
N ARG A 12 -18.03 4.49 -4.55
CA ARG A 12 -19.10 3.49 -4.38
C ARG A 12 -18.87 2.62 -3.14
N ALA A 13 -19.90 2.55 -2.29
CA ALA A 13 -19.98 1.54 -1.25
C ALA A 13 -19.95 0.13 -1.87
N ARG A 14 -19.29 -0.79 -1.18
CA ARG A 14 -19.13 -2.18 -1.62
C ARG A 14 -19.63 -3.13 -0.53
N PRO A 15 -20.31 -4.22 -0.90
CA PRO A 15 -20.75 -5.22 0.06
C PRO A 15 -19.54 -5.85 0.77
N PRO A 16 -19.58 -6.08 2.09
CA PRO A 16 -18.45 -6.63 2.84
C PRO A 16 -18.04 -8.04 2.38
N GLU A 17 -18.96 -8.82 1.82
CA GLU A 17 -18.74 -10.16 1.27
C GLU A 17 -18.09 -10.17 -0.13
N LEU A 18 -17.97 -9.00 -0.78
CA LEU A 18 -17.35 -8.91 -2.11
C LEU A 18 -15.92 -9.44 -2.08
N ALA A 19 -15.61 -10.40 -2.94
CA ALA A 19 -14.25 -10.94 -3.07
C ALA A 19 -13.28 -9.83 -3.52
N VAL A 20 -12.17 -9.68 -2.79
CA VAL A 20 -11.08 -8.74 -3.09
C VAL A 20 -9.84 -9.48 -3.60
N SER A 21 -9.48 -10.59 -2.95
CA SER A 21 -8.39 -11.46 -3.42
C SER A 21 -8.68 -12.92 -3.14
N TRP A 22 -7.99 -13.79 -3.88
CA TRP A 22 -7.93 -15.22 -3.64
C TRP A 22 -6.52 -15.55 -3.15
N ARG A 23 -6.41 -16.05 -1.92
CA ARG A 23 -5.15 -16.49 -1.30
C ARG A 23 -5.24 -17.98 -1.04
N GLN A 24 -4.53 -18.77 -1.85
CA GLN A 24 -4.61 -20.24 -1.81
C GLN A 24 -6.06 -20.73 -1.90
N ALA A 25 -6.62 -21.28 -0.80
CA ALA A 25 -7.99 -21.80 -0.72
C ALA A 25 -8.99 -20.81 -0.10
N GLU A 26 -8.55 -19.61 0.29
CA GLU A 26 -9.36 -18.63 1.01
C GLU A 26 -9.63 -17.38 0.17
N ILE A 27 -10.82 -16.82 0.35
CA ILE A 27 -11.22 -15.54 -0.24
C ILE A 27 -11.07 -14.46 0.83
N CYS A 28 -10.24 -13.45 0.55
CA CYS A 28 -10.25 -12.22 1.32
C CYS A 28 -11.37 -11.32 0.78
N ASN A 29 -12.35 -11.02 1.62
CA ASN A 29 -13.49 -10.18 1.25
C ASN A 29 -13.26 -8.69 1.56
N TRP A 30 -14.15 -7.83 1.07
CA TRP A 30 -14.06 -6.39 1.22
C TRP A 30 -14.08 -5.95 2.68
N GLY A 31 -14.88 -6.60 3.52
CA GLY A 31 -14.90 -6.32 4.97
C GLY A 31 -13.56 -6.61 5.64
N GLN A 32 -12.91 -7.73 5.29
CA GLN A 32 -11.57 -8.06 5.76
C GLN A 32 -10.54 -7.05 5.27
N PHE A 33 -10.59 -6.71 3.98
CA PHE A 33 -9.73 -5.69 3.38
C PHE A 33 -9.83 -4.34 4.10
N CYS A 34 -11.05 -3.85 4.36
CA CYS A 34 -11.28 -2.60 5.10
C CYS A 34 -10.71 -2.65 6.53
N ARG A 35 -10.83 -3.78 7.23
CA ARG A 35 -10.25 -3.94 8.58
C ARG A 35 -8.73 -3.90 8.54
N ASP A 36 -8.12 -4.62 7.60
CA ASP A 36 -6.67 -4.68 7.48
C ASP A 36 -6.09 -3.33 7.06
N VAL A 37 -6.72 -2.63 6.11
CA VAL A 37 -6.32 -1.26 5.73
C VAL A 37 -6.40 -0.31 6.93
N ALA A 38 -7.47 -0.37 7.74
CA ALA A 38 -7.60 0.47 8.93
C ALA A 38 -6.51 0.17 9.97
N ALA A 39 -6.22 -1.10 10.21
CA ALA A 39 -5.18 -1.53 11.12
C ALA A 39 -3.80 -1.02 10.70
N VAL A 40 -3.43 -1.23 9.43
CA VAL A 40 -2.14 -0.80 8.90
C VAL A 40 -2.05 0.73 8.82
N SER A 41 -3.14 1.43 8.48
CA SER A 41 -3.18 2.91 8.45
C SER A 41 -2.81 3.52 9.80
N ARG A 42 -3.26 2.93 10.91
CA ARG A 42 -2.87 3.37 12.26
C ARG A 42 -1.38 3.17 12.53
N ARG A 43 -0.80 2.07 12.04
CA ARG A 43 0.63 1.77 12.22
C ARG A 43 1.52 2.76 11.46
N VAL A 44 1.10 3.16 10.27
CA VAL A 44 1.82 4.10 9.41
C VAL A 44 1.34 5.55 9.59
N ALA A 45 0.54 5.84 10.62
CA ALA A 45 0.08 7.20 10.91
C ALA A 45 1.29 8.13 11.16
N GLY A 46 1.28 9.29 10.51
CA GLY A 46 2.39 10.26 10.56
C GLY A 46 3.56 9.94 9.63
N CYS A 47 3.57 8.76 8.99
CA CYS A 47 4.54 8.43 7.95
C CYS A 47 4.46 9.43 6.79
N GLN A 48 5.58 10.06 6.45
CA GLN A 48 5.64 10.97 5.29
C GLN A 48 5.92 10.21 3.99
N ARG A 49 6.65 9.10 4.09
CA ARG A 49 7.14 8.28 2.98
C ARG A 49 7.17 6.81 3.37
N GLY A 50 6.38 5.98 2.70
CA GLY A 50 6.33 4.54 2.95
C GLY A 50 6.87 3.73 1.78
N VAL A 51 7.89 2.91 2.01
CA VAL A 51 8.39 1.95 1.02
C VAL A 51 7.52 0.70 1.08
N LEU A 52 6.80 0.41 0.00
CA LEU A 52 5.95 -0.76 -0.08
C LEU A 52 6.71 -1.93 -0.71
N SER A 53 6.98 -2.96 0.10
CA SER A 53 7.75 -4.15 -0.29
C SER A 53 7.06 -5.41 0.24
N CYS A 54 5.97 -5.81 -0.40
CA CYS A 54 5.23 -7.02 -0.08
C CYS A 54 5.36 -8.05 -1.21
N ARG A 55 5.47 -9.34 -0.86
CA ARG A 55 5.43 -10.46 -1.83
C ARG A 55 4.00 -10.91 -2.10
N ASP A 56 3.15 -10.88 -1.08
CA ASP A 56 1.74 -11.17 -1.15
C ASP A 56 0.98 -9.96 -1.72
N SER A 57 0.22 -10.18 -2.80
CA SER A 57 -0.52 -9.12 -3.49
C SER A 57 -1.66 -8.53 -2.65
N TYR A 58 -2.21 -9.31 -1.71
CA TYR A 58 -3.21 -8.81 -0.78
C TYR A 58 -2.58 -7.81 0.20
N TRP A 59 -1.45 -8.18 0.82
CA TRP A 59 -0.74 -7.28 1.73
C TRP A 59 -0.13 -6.08 1.01
N PHE A 60 0.29 -6.25 -0.24
CA PHE A 60 0.66 -5.13 -1.11
C PHE A 60 -0.51 -4.14 -1.24
N ALA A 61 -1.71 -4.62 -1.59
CA ALA A 61 -2.88 -3.76 -1.67
C ALA A 61 -3.20 -3.11 -0.33
N VAL A 62 -3.23 -3.87 0.77
CA VAL A 62 -3.49 -3.33 2.11
C VAL A 62 -2.49 -2.20 2.45
N GLY A 63 -1.20 -2.42 2.26
CA GLY A 63 -0.15 -1.43 2.52
C GLY A 63 -0.27 -0.19 1.63
N LEU A 64 -0.60 -0.37 0.34
CA LEU A 64 -0.84 0.72 -0.60
C LEU A 64 -1.95 1.65 -0.12
N PHE A 65 -3.13 1.10 0.18
CA PHE A 65 -4.27 1.90 0.62
C PHE A 65 -4.04 2.49 2.01
N ALA A 66 -3.34 1.78 2.89
CA ALA A 66 -3.00 2.29 4.21
C ALA A 66 -2.07 3.51 4.16
N LEU A 67 -1.02 3.45 3.33
CA LEU A 67 -0.10 4.58 3.13
C LEU A 67 -0.81 5.78 2.48
N MET A 68 -1.64 5.53 1.46
CA MET A 68 -2.47 6.59 0.85
C MET A 68 -3.42 7.22 1.86
N THR A 69 -4.05 6.41 2.72
CA THR A 69 -4.95 6.88 3.78
C THR A 69 -4.21 7.71 4.83
N ALA A 70 -2.96 7.36 5.13
CA ALA A 70 -2.10 8.13 6.03
C ALA A 70 -1.54 9.42 5.40
N GLY A 71 -1.80 9.67 4.11
CA GLY A 71 -1.26 10.82 3.37
C GLY A 71 0.23 10.68 3.02
N ALA A 72 0.79 9.48 3.17
CA ALA A 72 2.19 9.20 2.87
C ALA A 72 2.43 9.15 1.36
N VAL A 73 3.64 9.52 0.93
CA VAL A 73 4.11 9.17 -0.41
C VAL A 73 4.44 7.69 -0.45
N VAL A 74 3.80 6.95 -1.35
CA VAL A 74 4.06 5.52 -1.54
C VAL A 74 5.27 5.35 -2.45
N VAL A 75 6.34 4.75 -1.94
CA VAL A 75 7.56 4.47 -2.69
C VAL A 75 7.54 3.01 -3.11
N LEU A 76 7.60 2.76 -4.42
CA LEU A 76 7.76 1.43 -5.00
C LEU A 76 9.23 1.26 -5.36
N PRO A 77 9.98 0.42 -4.60
CA PRO A 77 11.41 0.27 -4.79
C PRO A 77 11.70 -0.51 -6.09
N PRO A 78 12.91 -0.37 -6.67
CA PRO A 78 13.28 -1.07 -7.90
C PRO A 78 13.42 -2.59 -7.70
N ASN A 79 13.61 -3.01 -6.44
CA ASN A 79 13.67 -4.39 -6.00
C ASN A 79 13.49 -4.44 -4.47
N THR A 80 13.31 -5.65 -3.93
CA THR A 80 13.13 -5.88 -2.48
C THR A 80 14.41 -6.35 -1.79
N GLN A 81 15.59 -6.08 -2.37
CA GLN A 81 16.86 -6.50 -1.76
C GLN A 81 17.10 -5.74 -0.45
N PRO A 82 17.66 -6.39 0.59
CA PRO A 82 17.88 -5.75 1.89
C PRO A 82 18.66 -4.44 1.81
N GLY A 83 19.68 -4.37 0.94
CA GLY A 83 20.47 -3.15 0.73
C GLY A 83 19.65 -1.98 0.17
N THR A 84 18.73 -2.25 -0.76
CA THR A 84 17.83 -1.24 -1.33
C THR A 84 16.86 -0.71 -0.27
N LEU A 85 16.27 -1.60 0.52
CA LEU A 85 15.33 -1.22 1.58
C LEU A 85 16.04 -0.46 2.71
N ALA A 86 17.26 -0.86 3.08
CA ALA A 86 18.07 -0.17 4.07
C ALA A 86 18.46 1.24 3.61
N ALA A 87 18.83 1.42 2.34
CA ALA A 87 19.14 2.73 1.77
C ALA A 87 17.91 3.67 1.82
N LEU A 88 16.73 3.18 1.43
CA LEU A 88 15.50 3.97 1.49
C LEU A 88 15.05 4.27 2.93
N ALA A 89 15.27 3.33 3.86
CA ALA A 89 15.02 3.56 5.28
C ALA A 89 15.96 4.63 5.85
N ALA A 90 17.24 4.64 5.42
CA ALA A 90 18.20 5.68 5.79
C ALA A 90 17.82 7.08 5.24
N GLU A 91 17.08 7.15 4.13
CA GLU A 91 16.44 8.38 3.64
C GLU A 91 15.20 8.81 4.46
N GLY A 92 14.87 8.10 5.53
CA GLY A 92 13.74 8.40 6.41
C GLY A 92 12.42 7.77 6.00
N ALA A 93 12.42 6.84 5.04
CA ALA A 93 11.20 6.14 4.64
C ALA A 93 10.86 4.99 5.61
N THR A 94 9.57 4.81 5.90
CA THR A 94 9.09 3.67 6.69
C THR A 94 8.90 2.47 5.76
N VAL A 95 9.55 1.35 6.06
CA VAL A 95 9.37 0.12 5.28
C VAL A 95 8.08 -0.59 5.70
N VAL A 96 7.22 -0.87 4.72
CA VAL A 96 5.96 -1.59 4.86
C VAL A 96 6.08 -2.89 4.08
N MET A 97 6.08 -4.01 4.80
CA MET A 97 6.32 -5.35 4.25
C MET A 97 5.40 -6.38 4.90
N ASP A 98 5.23 -7.53 4.27
CA ASP A 98 4.33 -8.60 4.71
C ASP A 98 5.01 -9.65 5.61
N GLU A 99 6.34 -9.76 5.60
CA GLU A 99 7.10 -10.71 6.42
C GLU A 99 8.24 -10.03 7.20
N GLY A 100 8.70 -10.65 8.29
CA GLY A 100 9.81 -10.15 9.11
C GLY A 100 9.40 -9.31 10.34
N SER A 101 10.37 -8.69 11.00
CA SER A 101 10.15 -7.98 12.28
C SER A 101 9.28 -6.72 12.19
N GLY A 102 9.05 -6.21 10.98
CA GLY A 102 8.18 -5.07 10.68
C GLY A 102 6.95 -5.42 9.86
N ALA A 103 6.58 -6.71 9.81
CA ALA A 103 5.47 -7.20 9.00
C ALA A 103 4.14 -6.53 9.36
N ILE A 104 3.36 -6.14 8.35
CA ILE A 104 1.97 -5.72 8.50
C ILE A 104 1.02 -6.91 8.65
N GLN A 105 1.48 -8.10 8.30
CA GLN A 105 0.73 -9.34 8.49
C GLN A 105 0.60 -9.63 10.00
N GLY A 106 -0.64 -9.76 10.48
CA GLY A 106 -0.94 -10.02 11.89
C GLY A 106 -1.40 -8.78 12.69
N MET A 107 -1.50 -7.62 12.07
CA MET A 107 -1.94 -6.38 12.76
C MET A 107 -3.46 -6.23 12.89
N ALA A 108 -4.26 -7.26 12.59
CA ALA A 108 -5.72 -7.20 12.49
C ALA A 108 -6.46 -7.01 13.84
N GLU A 109 -5.77 -6.68 14.92
CA GLU A 109 -6.34 -6.47 16.24
C GLU A 109 -6.64 -4.99 16.48
N GLY A 110 -7.76 -4.52 15.98
CA GLY A 110 -8.29 -3.21 16.40
C GLY A 110 -9.56 -2.86 15.65
N GLY A 111 -10.69 -2.91 16.36
CA GLY A 111 -12.05 -2.74 15.84
C GLY A 111 -12.31 -1.40 15.16
N GLY A 112 -11.93 -1.29 13.89
CA GLY A 112 -12.22 -0.17 13.01
C GLY A 112 -12.41 -0.68 11.58
N SER A 113 -13.15 0.09 10.78
CA SER A 113 -13.33 -0.18 9.36
C SER A 113 -12.81 1.01 8.57
N TRP A 114 -11.95 0.75 7.60
CA TRP A 114 -11.52 1.77 6.66
C TRP A 114 -12.69 2.14 5.75
N VAL A 115 -12.95 3.45 5.65
CA VAL A 115 -13.87 4.00 4.66
C VAL A 115 -13.04 4.47 3.48
N ALA A 116 -13.35 3.95 2.29
CA ALA A 116 -12.71 4.35 1.06
C ALA A 116 -13.00 5.83 0.76
N ASN A 117 -12.16 6.73 1.27
CA ASN A 117 -12.26 8.17 1.06
C ASN A 117 -10.88 8.75 0.68
N LEU A 118 -10.27 8.18 -0.36
CA LEU A 118 -9.02 8.69 -0.89
C LEU A 118 -9.28 9.93 -1.75
N ILE A 119 -8.51 10.99 -1.49
CA ILE A 119 -8.39 12.14 -2.38
C ILE A 119 -7.29 11.79 -3.38
N THR A 120 -7.69 11.40 -4.59
CA THR A 120 -6.83 10.64 -5.51
C THR A 120 -5.70 11.49 -6.08
N GLU A 121 -5.89 12.81 -6.17
CA GLU A 121 -4.89 13.81 -6.56
C GLU A 121 -3.79 13.97 -5.51
N GLN A 122 -4.07 13.64 -4.24
CA GLN A 122 -3.12 13.74 -3.13
C GLN A 122 -2.34 12.43 -2.91
N CYS A 123 -2.85 11.31 -3.46
CA CYS A 123 -2.23 10.00 -3.36
C CYS A 123 -1.03 9.91 -4.32
N ARG A 124 0.18 10.20 -3.82
CA ARG A 124 1.42 10.17 -4.61
C ARG A 124 2.11 8.81 -4.56
N LEU A 125 2.45 8.29 -5.72
CA LEU A 125 3.31 7.12 -5.91
C LEU A 125 4.64 7.54 -6.53
N GLU A 126 5.72 7.02 -5.99
CA GLU A 126 7.07 7.17 -6.53
C GLU A 126 7.61 5.83 -6.99
N PHE A 127 7.85 5.72 -8.29
CA PHE A 127 8.49 4.56 -8.89
C PHE A 127 9.98 4.84 -9.00
N LEU A 128 10.77 3.97 -8.41
CA LEU A 128 12.23 4.00 -8.52
C LEU A 128 12.64 2.98 -9.58
N THR A 129 13.31 3.44 -10.64
CA THR A 129 13.85 2.53 -11.67
C THR A 129 15.34 2.32 -11.43
N SER A 130 15.85 1.11 -11.70
CA SER A 130 17.30 0.84 -11.71
C SER A 130 17.97 1.76 -12.73
N GLY A 131 18.63 2.81 -12.25
CA GLY A 131 19.38 3.73 -13.09
C GLY A 131 20.58 2.99 -13.68
N SER A 132 20.63 2.82 -14.99
CA SER A 132 21.82 2.32 -15.70
C SER A 132 23.04 3.25 -15.54
N THR A 133 22.81 4.49 -15.11
CA THR A 133 23.81 5.56 -14.90
C THR A 133 24.19 5.78 -13.42
N GLY A 134 23.87 4.83 -12.52
CA GLY A 134 24.36 4.82 -11.13
C GLY A 134 23.51 5.58 -10.11
N THR A 135 22.56 6.42 -10.53
CA THR A 135 21.58 7.07 -9.64
C THR A 135 20.15 6.64 -10.01
N PRO A 136 19.33 6.13 -9.07
CA PRO A 136 17.94 5.75 -9.35
C PRO A 136 17.12 6.94 -9.83
N LYS A 137 16.40 6.77 -10.96
CA LYS A 137 15.44 7.78 -11.41
C LYS A 137 14.14 7.61 -10.63
N ARG A 138 13.67 8.72 -10.04
CA ARG A 138 12.41 8.80 -9.29
C ARG A 138 11.32 9.38 -10.19
N ILE A 139 10.30 8.58 -10.48
CA ILE A 139 9.14 8.97 -11.27
C ILE A 139 7.96 9.11 -10.31
N THR A 140 7.45 10.33 -10.15
CA THR A 140 6.29 10.61 -9.28
C THR A 140 5.02 10.65 -10.12
N ARG A 141 3.97 9.96 -9.67
CA ARG A 141 2.61 9.97 -10.22
C ARG A 141 1.59 10.14 -9.10
N THR A 142 0.45 10.73 -9.41
CA THR A 142 -0.74 10.69 -8.54
C THR A 142 -1.63 9.52 -8.93
N LEU A 143 -2.57 9.14 -8.07
CA LEU A 143 -3.51 8.05 -8.38
C LEU A 143 -4.42 8.38 -9.57
N THR A 144 -4.66 9.67 -9.84
CA THR A 144 -5.43 10.13 -11.01
C THR A 144 -4.66 9.95 -12.32
N GLU A 145 -3.33 9.84 -12.28
CA GLU A 145 -2.45 9.73 -13.46
C GLU A 145 -2.02 8.29 -13.79
N LEU A 146 -2.53 7.31 -13.06
CA LEU A 146 -2.32 5.87 -13.31
C LEU A 146 -3.42 5.30 -14.21
#